data_AF-A0A7I8ENZ2-F1
#
_entry.id   AF-A0A7I8ENZ2-F1
#
_cell.length_a   1.000
_cell.length_b   1.000
_cell.length_c   1.000
_cell.angle_alpha   90.00
_cell.angle_beta   90.00
_cell.angle_gamma   90.00
#
_symmetry.space_group_name_H-M   'P 1'
#
loop_
_entity.id
_entity.type
_entity.pdbx_description
1 polymer ?
#
loop_
_entity_poly.entity_id
_entity_poly.type
_entity_poly.pdbx_seq_one_letter_code
_entity_poly.pdbx_strand_id
1 'polypeptide(L)'
;MRVTLDREGPLFRAIYRQRTTCERINSQAKALGIERPKVRNGDSVSNLNTLTYLVINGKALQRARSINTSLLRNFHMSNERVQTL
;
A
#
# COMPACT_ATOMS: atom_id res chain seq x y z
N MET A 1 3.84 1.60 36.44
CA MET A 1 4.82 2.41 35.69
C MET A 1 4.07 3.15 34.58
N ARG A 2 3.99 4.49 34.61
CA ARG A 2 3.42 5.29 33.51
C ARG A 2 4.60 5.75 32.65
N VAL A 3 4.71 5.21 31.44
CA VAL A 3 5.68 5.68 30.46
C VAL A 3 5.08 6.93 29.79
N THR A 4 5.69 8.08 30.02
CA THR A 4 5.29 9.33 29.37
C THR A 4 5.82 9.33 27.95
N LEU A 5 4.93 9.41 26.96
CA LEU A 5 5.30 9.42 25.55
C LEU A 5 5.52 10.87 25.10
N ASP A 6 6.71 11.18 24.60
CA ASP A 6 6.96 12.47 23.94
C ASP A 6 6.23 12.50 22.59
N ARG A 7 5.19 13.33 22.51
CA ARG A 7 4.35 13.48 21.31
C ARG A 7 4.84 14.58 20.37
N GLU A 8 5.75 15.42 20.83
CA GLU A 8 6.31 16.51 20.03
C GLU A 8 7.61 16.10 19.34
N GLY A 9 8.25 15.05 19.84
CA GLY A 9 9.45 14.46 19.27
C GLY A 9 9.31 14.11 17.78
N PRO A 10 10.35 14.38 16.97
CA PRO A 10 10.32 14.13 15.52
C PRO A 10 10.11 12.64 15.20
N LEU A 11 10.62 11.73 16.04
CA LEU A 11 10.43 10.30 15.89
C LEU A 11 8.97 9.88 16.08
N PHE A 12 8.30 10.40 17.12
CA PHE A 12 6.88 10.14 17.34
C PHE A 12 6.05 10.64 16.16
N ARG A 13 6.28 11.88 15.71
CA ARG A 13 5.57 12.46 14.57
C ARG A 13 5.80 11.67 13.28
N ALA A 14 7.03 11.19 13.04
CA ALA A 14 7.35 10.36 11.89
C ALA A 14 6.60 9.03 11.89
N ILE A 15 6.55 8.33 13.03
CA ILE A 15 5.79 7.08 13.19
C ILE A 15 4.28 7.36 13.11
N TYR A 16 3.80 8.38 13.81
CA TYR A 16 2.38 8.73 13.86
C TYR A 16 1.82 9.12 12.49
N ARG A 17 2.63 9.73 11.61
CA ARG A 17 2.26 10.02 10.21
C ARG A 17 1.96 8.76 9.38
N GLN A 18 2.47 7.60 9.79
CA GLN A 18 2.18 6.34 9.10
C GLN A 18 0.79 5.79 9.43
N ARG A 19 0.08 6.35 10.42
CA ARG A 19 -1.25 5.91 10.87
C ARG A 19 -2.26 5.82 9.74
N THR A 20 -2.30 6.80 8.83
CA THR A 20 -3.22 6.78 7.69
C THR A 20 -2.99 5.56 6.79
N THR A 21 -1.73 5.17 6.60
CA THR A 21 -1.37 3.98 5.84
C THR A 21 -1.84 2.71 6.55
N CYS A 22 -1.64 2.62 7.87
CA CYS A 22 -2.13 1.49 8.67
C CYS A 22 -3.66 1.38 8.63
N GLU A 23 -4.39 2.48 8.79
CA GLU A 23 -5.85 2.51 8.73
C GLU A 23 -6.38 2.08 7.35
N ARG A 24 -5.70 2.49 6.28
CA ARG A 24 -6.03 2.07 4.91
C ARG A 24 -5.84 0.57 4.71
N ILE A 25 -4.77 -0.01 5.25
CA ILE A 25 -4.49 -1.45 5.17
C ILE A 25 -5.52 -2.24 6.00
N ASN A 26 -5.84 -1.77 7.20
CA ASN A 26 -6.90 -2.37 8.02
C ASN A 26 -8.27 -2.32 7.34
N SER A 27 -8.57 -1.22 6.64
CA SER A 27 -9.80 -1.09 5.85
C SER A 27 -9.85 -2.08 4.68
N GLN A 28 -8.72 -2.30 4.00
CA GLN A 28 -8.61 -3.31 2.94
C GLN A 28 -8.73 -4.74 3.50
N ALA A 29 -8.09 -5.03 4.63
CA ALA A 29 -8.20 -6.31 5.31
C ALA A 29 -9.65 -6.62 5.72
N LYS A 30 -10.37 -5.62 6.23
CA LYS A 30 -11.80 -5.71 6.52
C LYS A 30 -12.65 -5.96 5.28
N ALA A 31 -12.42 -5.21 4.19
CA ALA A 31 -13.14 -5.41 2.93
C ALA A 31 -12.91 -6.80 2.32
N LEU A 32 -11.76 -7.41 2.58
CA LEU A 32 -11.40 -8.76 2.15
C LEU A 32 -11.82 -9.86 3.15
N GLY A 33 -12.43 -9.49 4.29
CA GLY A 33 -12.87 -10.43 5.32
C GLY A 33 -11.73 -11.11 6.11
N ILE A 34 -10.51 -10.58 6.04
CA ILE A 34 -9.30 -11.13 6.68
C ILE A 34 -8.88 -10.39 7.95
N GLU A 35 -9.74 -9.50 8.46
CA GLU A 35 -9.54 -8.74 9.71
C GLU A 35 -9.24 -9.61 10.94
N ARG A 36 -9.72 -10.86 10.94
CA ARG A 36 -9.46 -11.86 11.96
C ARG A 36 -8.88 -13.10 11.28
N PRO A 37 -7.55 -13.28 11.29
CA PRO A 37 -6.94 -14.45 10.71
C PRO A 37 -7.39 -15.68 11.52
N LYS A 38 -8.22 -16.54 10.92
CA LYS A 38 -8.72 -17.79 11.52
C LYS A 38 -7.63 -18.88 11.50
N VAL A 39 -6.47 -18.58 12.05
CA VAL A 39 -5.30 -19.46 12.09
C VAL A 39 -4.92 -19.75 13.53
N ARG A 40 -4.42 -20.96 13.80
CA ARG A 40 -4.32 -21.49 15.17
C ARG A 40 -2.99 -21.20 15.87
N ASN A 41 -2.03 -20.54 15.21
CA ASN A 41 -0.73 -20.19 15.79
C ASN A 41 -0.18 -18.86 15.22
N GLY A 42 0.74 -18.25 15.98
CA GLY A 42 1.34 -16.95 15.66
C GLY A 42 2.11 -16.93 14.34
N ASP A 43 2.83 -18.00 14.02
CA ASP A 43 3.60 -18.11 12.77
C ASP A 43 2.66 -18.08 11.54
N SER A 44 1.50 -18.73 11.64
CA SER A 44 0.49 -18.71 10.59
C SER A 44 -0.14 -17.33 10.44
N VAL A 45 -0.32 -16.58 11.54
CA VAL A 45 -0.75 -15.16 11.49
C VAL A 45 0.29 -14.34 10.75
N SER A 46 1.58 -14.51 11.07
CA SER A 46 2.69 -13.80 10.44
C SER A 46 2.79 -14.10 8.95
N ASN A 47 2.67 -15.37 8.57
CA ASN A 47 2.70 -15.82 7.17
C ASN A 47 1.51 -15.27 6.38
N LEU A 48 0.29 -15.32 6.94
CA LEU A 48 -0.90 -14.80 6.29
C LEU A 48 -0.84 -13.27 6.13
N ASN A 49 -0.32 -12.55 7.13
CA ASN A 49 -0.07 -11.13 7.03
C ASN A 49 0.95 -10.83 5.93
N THR A 50 2.09 -11.52 5.94
CA THR A 50 3.14 -11.36 4.90
C THR A 50 2.57 -11.56 3.50
N LEU A 51 1.82 -12.64 3.28
CA LEU A 51 1.17 -12.91 1.99
C LEU A 51 0.20 -11.79 1.60
N THR A 52 -0.59 -11.28 2.55
CA THR A 52 -1.51 -10.16 2.31
C THR A 52 -0.77 -8.91 1.82
N TYR A 53 0.32 -8.54 2.48
CA TYR A 53 1.15 -7.39 2.07
C TYR A 53 1.78 -7.60 0.69
N LEU A 54 2.29 -8.80 0.40
CA LEU A 54 2.83 -9.13 -0.92
C LEU A 54 1.77 -8.99 -2.02
N VAL A 55 0.55 -9.47 -1.79
CA VAL A 55 -0.56 -9.35 -2.75
C VAL A 55 -0.98 -7.90 -2.96
N ILE A 56 -1.11 -7.11 -1.88
CA ILE A 56 -1.43 -5.68 -1.97
C ILE A 56 -0.36 -4.94 -2.78
N ASN A 57 0.92 -5.18 -2.47
CA ASN A 57 2.04 -4.55 -3.18
C ASN A 57 2.10 -4.98 -4.65
N GLY A 58 1.86 -6.26 -4.94
CA GLY A 58 1.78 -6.78 -6.30
C GLY A 58 0.68 -6.09 -7.13
N LYS A 59 -0.52 -5.92 -6.55
CA LYS A 59 -1.62 -5.19 -7.19
C LYS A 59 -1.28 -3.70 -7.40
N ALA A 60 -0.65 -3.06 -6.43
CA ALA A 60 -0.21 -1.67 -6.56
C ALA A 60 0.81 -1.50 -7.69
N LEU A 61 1.79 -2.41 -7.78
CA LEU A 61 2.78 -2.43 -8.86
C LEU A 61 2.14 -2.66 -10.22
N GLN A 62 1.21 -3.60 -10.33
CA GLN A 62 0.46 -3.84 -11.56
C GLN A 62 -0.27 -2.59 -12.04
N ARG A 63 -0.94 -1.88 -11.12
CA ARG A 63 -1.64 -0.62 -11.44
C ARG A 63 -0.67 0.47 -11.90
N ALA A 64 0.47 0.63 -11.22
CA ALA A 64 1.50 1.58 -11.61
C ALA A 64 2.06 1.29 -13.02
N ARG A 65 2.34 0.00 -13.32
CA ARG A 65 2.78 -0.42 -14.65
C ARG A 65 1.74 -0.10 -15.73
N SER A 66 0.47 -0.41 -15.48
CA SER A 66 -0.63 -0.10 -16.41
C SER A 66 -0.74 1.39 -16.71
N ILE A 67 -0.66 2.24 -15.68
CA ILE A 67 -0.65 3.71 -15.85
C ILE A 67 0.54 4.13 -16.70
N ASN A 68 1.76 3.67 -16.35
CA ASN A 68 2.96 4.03 -17.09
C ASN A 68 2.88 3.62 -18.57
N THR A 69 2.41 2.41 -18.86
CA THR A 69 2.18 1.96 -20.24
C THR A 69 1.18 2.85 -20.97
N SER A 70 0.07 3.23 -20.32
CA SER A 70 -0.92 4.13 -20.92
C SER A 70 -0.36 5.52 -21.22
N LEU A 71 0.45 6.08 -20.31
CA LEU A 71 1.10 7.36 -20.49
C LEU A 71 2.06 7.32 -21.67
N LEU A 72 2.95 6.31 -21.73
CA LEU A 72 3.90 6.14 -22.83
C LEU A 72 3.19 6.00 -24.19
N ARG A 73 2.09 5.25 -24.24
CA ARG A 73 1.26 5.13 -25.44
C ARG A 73 0.67 6.47 -25.85
N ASN A 74 0.14 7.24 -24.90
CA ASN A 74 -0.44 8.55 -25.17
C ASN A 74 0.62 9.56 -25.65
N PHE A 75 1.82 9.54 -25.07
CA PHE A 75 2.95 10.35 -25.53
C PHE A 75 3.33 10.01 -26.97
N HIS A 76 3.46 8.73 -27.31
CA HIS A 76 3.77 8.29 -28.67
C HIS A 76 2.70 8.74 -29.70
N MET A 77 1.41 8.55 -29.39
CA MET A 77 0.29 8.99 -30.24
C MET A 77 0.18 10.52 -30.38
N SER A 78 0.69 11.28 -29.41
CA SER A 78 0.77 12.74 -29.52
C SER A 78 1.91 13.19 -30.43
N ASN A 79 3.05 12.49 -30.39
CA ASN A 79 4.23 12.80 -31.18
C ASN A 79 4.05 12.48 -32.67
N GLU A 80 3.36 11.38 -33.00
CA GLU A 80 3.04 11.04 -34.40
C GLU A 80 2.08 12.04 -35.06
N ARG A 81 1.12 12.59 -34.31
CA ARG A 81 0.18 13.62 -34.80
C ARG A 81 0.83 14.98 -35.05
N VAL A 82 1.98 15.25 -34.44
CA VAL A 82 2.75 16.48 -34.68
C VAL A 82 3.63 16.37 -35.92
N GLN A 83 4.05 15.16 -36.31
CA GLN A 83 4.91 14.93 -37.49
C GLN A 83 4.14 14.81 -38.82
N THR A 84 2.81 14.63 -38.76
CA THR A 84 1.95 14.49 -39.95
C THR A 84 1.30 15.82 -40.40
N LEU A 85 1.66 16.94 -39.76
CA LEU A 85 1.29 18.32 -40.11
C LEU A 85 2.53 19.09 -40.54
#